data_AF-A0A077NSG3-F1
#
_entry.id   AF-A0A077NSG3-F1
#
_cell.length_a   1.000
_cell.length_b   1.000
_cell.length_c   1.000
_cell.angle_alpha   90.00
_cell.angle_beta   90.00
_cell.angle_gamma   90.00
#
_symmetry.space_group_name_H-M   'P 1'
#
loop_
_entity.id
_entity.type
_entity.pdbx_description
1 polymer ?
#
loop_
_entity_poly.entity_id
_entity_poly.type
_entity_poly.pdbx_seq_one_letter_code
_entity_poly.pdbx_strand_id
1 'polypeptide(L)'
;MLIDLNTQNNKLLSALIQAESVVTALSERGITVLSVMMRDNRPRIHIARHAYCEQLIQDGRASYLYFGQGRQEQFKQGVFNHAGCQVYWSESLH
;
A
#
# COMPACT_ATOMS: atom_id res chain seq x y z
N MET A 1 4.38 -33.20 5.19
CA MET A 1 4.01 -31.83 5.60
C MET A 1 2.68 -31.51 4.92
N LEU A 2 1.56 -31.80 5.59
CA LEU A 2 0.23 -31.42 5.12
C LEU A 2 0.05 -29.95 5.49
N ILE A 3 0.28 -29.06 4.53
CA ILE A 3 -0.10 -27.67 4.71
C ILE A 3 -1.62 -27.68 4.70
N ASP A 4 -2.19 -27.44 5.88
CA ASP A 4 -3.62 -27.42 6.13
C ASP A 4 -4.24 -26.31 5.26
N LEU A 5 -4.83 -26.70 4.12
CA LEU A 5 -5.48 -25.82 3.14
C LEU A 5 -6.38 -24.78 3.81
N ASN A 6 -7.01 -25.16 4.93
CA ASN A 6 -7.87 -24.29 5.71
C ASN A 6 -7.14 -23.10 6.34
N THR A 7 -5.89 -23.31 6.78
CA THR A 7 -5.08 -22.25 7.42
C THR A 7 -4.61 -21.21 6.41
N GLN A 8 -4.23 -21.63 5.20
CA GLN A 8 -3.84 -20.70 4.14
C GLN A 8 -5.04 -19.89 3.62
N ASN A 9 -6.19 -20.55 3.44
CA ASN A 9 -7.43 -19.89 3.05
C ASN A 9 -7.87 -18.84 4.08
N ASN A 10 -7.77 -19.15 5.37
CA ASN A 10 -8.10 -18.20 6.44
C ASN A 10 -7.18 -16.97 6.45
N LYS A 11 -5.87 -17.16 6.19
CA LYS A 11 -4.92 -16.05 6.09
C LYS A 11 -5.23 -15.16 4.90
N LEU A 12 -5.52 -15.74 3.74
CA LEU A 12 -5.91 -15.00 2.55
C LEU A 12 -7.19 -14.19 2.79
N LEU A 13 -8.23 -14.82 3.36
CA LEU A 13 -9.48 -14.16 3.69
C LEU A 13 -9.25 -12.97 4.64
N SER A 14 -8.45 -13.17 5.70
CA SER A 14 -8.14 -12.10 6.65
C SER A 14 -7.42 -10.92 5.98
N ALA A 15 -6.51 -11.20 5.04
CA ALA A 15 -5.79 -10.18 4.31
C ALA A 15 -6.71 -9.39 3.35
N LEU A 16 -7.70 -10.05 2.75
CA LEU A 16 -8.70 -9.39 1.92
C LEU A 16 -9.62 -8.47 2.74
N ILE A 17 -10.08 -8.92 3.91
CA ILE A 17 -10.89 -8.11 4.84
C ILE A 17 -10.09 -6.88 5.31
N GLN A 18 -8.80 -7.08 5.64
CA GLN A 18 -7.91 -5.97 5.99
C GLN A 18 -7.75 -4.99 4.82
N ALA A 19 -7.52 -5.51 3.60
CA ALA A 19 -7.39 -4.67 2.41
C ALA A 19 -8.64 -3.82 2.17
N GLU A 20 -9.83 -4.43 2.26
CA GLU A 20 -11.11 -3.73 2.14
C GLU A 20 -11.23 -2.61 3.18
N SER A 21 -10.97 -2.91 4.46
CA SER A 21 -11.02 -1.91 5.52
C SER A 21 -10.07 -0.74 5.27
N VAL A 22 -8.84 -1.00 4.81
CA VAL A 22 -7.88 0.06 4.49
C VAL A 22 -8.33 0.85 3.26
N VAL A 23 -8.83 0.20 2.21
CA VAL A 23 -9.35 0.87 1.01
C VAL A 23 -10.49 1.81 1.37
N THR A 24 -11.47 1.35 2.15
CA THR A 24 -12.58 2.18 2.62
C THR A 24 -12.07 3.39 3.42
N ALA A 25 -11.18 3.17 4.38
CA ALA A 25 -10.61 4.24 5.19
C ALA A 25 -9.81 5.27 4.37
N LEU A 26 -9.16 4.86 3.29
CA LEU A 26 -8.46 5.76 2.36
C LEU A 26 -9.47 6.54 1.50
N SER A 27 -10.49 5.86 0.95
CA SER A 27 -11.53 6.48 0.14
C SER A 27 -12.36 7.50 0.93
N GLU A 28 -12.72 7.21 2.18
CA GLU A 28 -13.39 8.16 3.08
C GLU A 28 -12.57 9.43 3.35
N ARG A 29 -11.24 9.33 3.26
CA ARG A 29 -10.31 10.48 3.36
C ARG A 29 -10.12 11.22 2.04
N GLY A 30 -10.85 10.85 0.98
CA GLY A 30 -10.71 11.42 -0.36
C GLY A 30 -9.49 10.93 -1.14
N ILE A 31 -8.83 9.86 -0.68
CA ILE A 31 -7.64 9.31 -1.35
C ILE A 31 -8.08 8.32 -2.42
N THR A 32 -7.63 8.55 -3.65
CA THR A 32 -7.88 7.65 -4.78
C THR A 32 -6.99 6.41 -4.69
N VAL A 33 -7.62 5.24 -4.57
CA VAL A 33 -6.95 3.94 -4.70
C VAL A 33 -6.83 3.58 -6.17
N LEU A 34 -5.61 3.33 -6.64
CA LEU A 34 -5.29 3.00 -8.03
C LEU A 34 -5.31 1.49 -8.28
N SER A 35 -4.79 0.71 -7.34
CA SER A 35 -4.81 -0.75 -7.43
C SER A 35 -4.56 -1.41 -6.08
N VAL A 36 -5.01 -2.65 -5.94
CA VAL A 36 -4.71 -3.52 -4.80
C VAL A 36 -4.11 -4.81 -5.36
N MET A 37 -2.96 -5.21 -4.83
CA MET A 37 -2.29 -6.44 -5.23
C MET A 37 -1.89 -7.26 -4.01
N MET A 38 -1.97 -8.58 -4.12
CA MET A 38 -1.47 -9.49 -3.10
C MET A 38 -0.03 -9.90 -3.42
N ARG A 39 0.88 -9.71 -2.46
CA ARG A 39 2.28 -10.16 -2.53
C ARG A 39 2.64 -10.78 -1.20
N ASP A 40 3.12 -12.03 -1.21
CA ASP A 40 3.59 -12.72 0.00
C ASP A 40 2.53 -12.76 1.12
N ASN A 41 1.27 -13.04 0.76
CA ASN A 41 0.08 -12.98 1.63
C ASN A 41 -0.19 -11.62 2.30
N ARG A 42 0.39 -10.54 1.74
CA ARG A 42 0.23 -9.19 2.24
C ARG A 42 -0.37 -8.28 1.16
N PRO A 43 -1.46 -7.57 1.45
CA PRO A 43 -2.02 -6.60 0.51
C PRO A 43 -1.07 -5.42 0.34
N ARG A 44 -0.85 -5.04 -0.92
CA ARG A 44 -0.15 -3.83 -1.33
C ARG A 44 -1.12 -2.94 -2.08
N ILE A 45 -1.39 -1.76 -1.53
CA ILE A 45 -2.40 -0.82 -2.01
C ILE A 45 -1.66 0.36 -2.64
N HIS A 46 -1.83 0.53 -3.94
CA HIS A 46 -1.30 1.68 -4.68
C HIS A 46 -2.33 2.81 -4.62
N ILE A 47 -1.91 3.99 -4.18
CA ILE A 47 -2.75 5.19 -4.14
C ILE A 47 -2.16 6.29 -5.00
N ALA A 48 -3.03 7.20 -5.44
CA ALA A 48 -2.58 8.48 -5.98
C ALA A 48 -1.92 9.32 -4.88
N ARG A 49 -0.97 10.18 -5.26
CA ARG A 49 -0.39 11.15 -4.33
C ARG A 49 -1.51 12.02 -3.75
N HIS A 50 -1.47 12.24 -2.44
CA HIS A 50 -2.42 13.05 -1.71
C HIS A 50 -1.71 13.86 -0.62
N ALA A 51 -2.26 15.00 -0.19
CA ALA A 51 -1.66 15.85 0.87
C ALA A 51 -1.41 15.07 2.18
N TYR A 52 -2.28 14.09 2.47
CA TYR A 52 -2.10 13.19 3.61
C TYR A 52 -0.78 12.40 3.58
N CYS A 53 -0.28 12.07 2.38
CA CYS A 53 1.00 11.37 2.23
C CYS A 53 2.18 12.23 2.71
N GLU A 54 2.13 13.54 2.47
CA GLU A 54 3.16 14.49 2.92
C GLU A 54 3.16 14.61 4.44
N GLN A 55 1.96 14.70 5.03
CA GLN A 55 1.79 14.69 6.48
C GLN A 55 2.35 13.41 7.10
N LEU A 56 2.08 12.24 6.50
CA LEU A 56 2.63 10.96 6.98
C LEU A 56 4.16 10.93 6.93
N ILE A 57 4.78 11.56 5.93
CA ILE A 57 6.24 11.68 5.85
C ILE A 57 6.76 12.59 6.96
N GLN A 58 6.13 13.75 7.17
CA GLN A 58 6.51 14.70 8.23
C GLN A 58 6.38 14.09 9.64
N ASP A 59 5.34 13.29 9.86
CA ASP A 59 5.09 12.58 11.11
C ASP A 59 6.02 11.36 11.31
N GLY A 60 6.89 11.05 10.34
CA GLY A 60 7.76 9.86 10.37
C GLY A 60 7.01 8.52 10.23
N ARG A 61 5.75 8.56 9.78
CA ARG A 61 4.87 7.39 9.60
C ARG A 61 4.96 6.77 8.22
N ALA A 62 5.51 7.49 7.26
CA ALA A 62 5.86 7.00 5.95
C ALA A 62 7.35 7.24 5.66
N SER A 63 7.88 6.58 4.64
CA SER A 63 9.25 6.79 4.17
C SER A 63 9.35 6.63 2.67
N TYR A 64 10.30 7.34 2.04
CA TYR A 64 10.65 7.09 0.65
C TYR A 64 11.64 5.92 0.58
N LEU A 65 11.22 4.80 -0.02
CA LEU A 65 12.01 3.56 -0.04
C LEU A 65 12.67 3.27 -1.39
N TYR A 66 12.11 3.77 -2.49
CA TYR A 66 12.63 3.50 -3.82
C TYR A 66 12.82 4.80 -4.59
N PHE A 67 14.01 4.94 -5.17
CA PHE A 67 14.33 5.92 -6.21
C PHE A 67 14.59 5.12 -7.49
N GLY A 68 13.66 5.18 -8.44
CA GLY A 68 13.75 4.44 -9.69
C GLY A 68 13.90 5.37 -10.88
N GLN A 69 14.47 4.87 -11.98
CA GLN A 69 14.28 5.47 -13.30
C GLN A 69 13.11 4.79 -13.98
N GLY A 70 12.01 5.52 -14.17
CA GLY A 70 10.94 5.10 -15.07
C GLY A 70 11.38 5.17 -16.53
N ARG A 71 10.47 4.88 -17.47
CA ARG A 71 10.77 4.95 -18.91
C ARG A 71 11.29 6.32 -19.38
N GLN A 72 11.02 7.39 -18.64
CA GLN A 72 11.43 8.75 -18.99
C GLN A 72 11.98 9.57 -17.82
N GLU A 73 11.70 9.23 -16.54
CA GLU A 73 11.98 10.13 -15.41
C GLU A 73 12.31 9.41 -14.10
N GLN A 74 13.05 10.09 -13.23
CA GLN A 74 13.27 9.62 -11.87
C GLN A 74 11.98 9.73 -11.06
N PHE A 75 11.65 8.70 -10.30
CA PHE A 75 10.54 8.74 -9.36
C PHE A 75 11.00 8.27 -7.99
N LYS A 76 10.35 8.79 -6.94
CA LYS A 76 10.46 8.27 -5.58
C LYS A 76 9.14 7.61 -5.16
N GLN A 77 9.21 6.54 -4.38
CA GLN A 77 8.02 5.90 -3.82
C GLN A 77 7.93 6.06 -2.33
N GLY A 78 6.85 6.68 -1.87
CA GLY A 78 6.49 6.74 -0.47
C GLY A 78 5.74 5.48 -0.07
N VAL A 79 6.04 4.97 1.12
CA VAL A 79 5.44 3.75 1.67
C VAL A 79 5.09 3.96 3.14
N PHE A 80 3.94 3.44 3.54
CA PHE A 80 3.58 3.23 4.95
C PHE A 80 2.84 1.92 5.13
N ASN A 81 2.73 1.47 6.38
CA ASN A 81 1.99 0.27 6.74
C ASN A 81 0.73 0.67 7.51
N HIS A 82 -0.41 0.08 7.17
CA HIS A 82 -1.68 0.31 7.86
C HIS A 82 -2.48 -1.00 7.95
N ALA A 83 -2.87 -1.39 9.16
CA ALA A 83 -3.68 -2.59 9.41
C ALA A 83 -3.21 -3.86 8.65
N GLY A 84 -1.90 -4.12 8.65
CA GLY A 84 -1.31 -5.27 7.93
C GLY A 84 -1.06 -5.04 6.43
N CYS A 85 -1.69 -4.03 5.83
CA CYS A 85 -1.47 -3.65 4.44
C CYS A 85 -0.21 -2.77 4.29
N GLN A 86 0.45 -2.87 3.15
CA GLN A 86 1.43 -1.88 2.72
C GLN A 86 0.72 -0.93 1.75
N VAL A 87 0.78 0.37 2.02
CA VAL A 87 0.22 1.40 1.15
C VAL A 87 1.38 2.17 0.55
N TYR A 88 1.33 2.42 -0.75
CA TYR A 88 2.40 3.11 -1.47
C TYR A 88 1.87 4.05 -2.53
N TRP A 89 2.66 5.07 -2.84
CA TRP A 89 2.43 6.00 -3.94
C TRP A 89 3.75 6.32 -4.64
N SER A 90 3.66 6.77 -5.89
CA SER A 90 4.83 7.21 -6.65
C SER A 90 4.77 8.72 -6.85
N GLU A 91 5.91 9.39 -6.75
CA GLU A 91 6.08 10.80 -7.04
C GLU A 91 7.16 10.97 -8.09
N SER A 92 6.85 11.68 -9.17
CA SER A 92 7.87 12.05 -10.15
C SER A 92 8.82 13.12 -9.57
N LEU A 93 10.10 12.99 -9.89
CA LEU A 93 11.16 13.94 -9.57
C LEU A 93 11.47 14.72 -10.86
N HIS A 94 10.73 15.80 -11.10
CA HIS A 94 11.00 16.75 -12.19
C HIS A 94 11.96 17.83 -11.71
#